data_AF-D8P4E6-F1
#
_entry.id   AF-D8P4E6-F1
#
_cell.length_a   1.000
_cell.length_b   1.000
_cell.length_c   1.000
_cell.angle_alpha   90.00
_cell.angle_beta   90.00
_cell.angle_gamma   90.00
#
_symmetry.space_group_name_H-M   'P 1'
#
loop_
_entity.id
_entity.type
_entity.pdbx_description
1 polymer ?
#
loop_
_entity_poly.entity_id
_entity_poly.type
_entity_poly.pdbx_seq_one_letter_code
_entity_poly.pdbx_strand_id
1 'polypeptide(L)'
;MPLQKGDSTVCFMPFQSVEDLCRDIRPLQHRLHQLLAEEIVRDCSLMLQLTSLGAETRVATFLLNLSARMQERGYSPTRFMLRMTREEIGSYLGMKLETVSRALSRFQREGWLAVEGKRIELLDKEALACV
;
A
#
# COMPACT_ATOMS: atom_id res chain seq x y z
N MET A 1 -8.90 25.68 -13.56
CA MET A 1 -8.95 26.46 -12.30
C MET A 1 -8.51 25.56 -11.15
N PRO A 2 -7.59 26.00 -10.27
CA PRO A 2 -7.17 25.19 -9.13
C PRO A 2 -8.29 25.14 -8.08
N LEU A 3 -8.58 23.95 -7.58
CA LEU A 3 -9.51 23.72 -6.48
C LEU A 3 -8.68 23.59 -5.18
N GLN A 4 -8.91 24.47 -4.21
CA GLN A 4 -8.25 24.41 -2.90
C GLN A 4 -9.01 23.48 -1.95
N LYS A 5 -8.27 22.59 -1.27
CA LYS A 5 -8.73 21.85 -0.09
C LYS A 5 -7.58 21.86 0.93
N GLY A 6 -7.56 22.87 1.80
CA GLY A 6 -6.44 23.19 2.71
C GLY A 6 -5.32 24.02 2.05
N ASP A 7 -4.14 24.12 2.70
CA ASP A 7 -2.91 24.78 2.17
C ASP A 7 -2.28 24.07 0.95
N SER A 8 -3.03 23.19 0.28
CA SER A 8 -2.59 22.44 -0.89
C SER A 8 -3.23 23.01 -2.16
N THR A 9 -2.39 23.33 -3.14
CA THR A 9 -2.84 23.76 -4.46
C THR A 9 -2.94 22.52 -5.35
N VAL A 10 -4.15 22.19 -5.81
CA VAL A 10 -4.37 21.07 -6.73
C VAL A 10 -4.47 21.60 -8.14
N CYS A 11 -3.60 21.11 -9.03
CA CYS A 11 -3.71 21.36 -10.46
C CYS A 11 -4.58 20.26 -11.09
N PHE A 12 -5.69 20.65 -11.69
CA PHE A 12 -6.50 19.74 -12.49
C PHE A 12 -5.95 19.71 -13.92
N MET A 13 -5.56 18.53 -14.37
CA MET A 13 -5.11 18.32 -15.74
C MET A 13 -5.96 17.20 -16.36
N PRO A 14 -6.75 17.47 -17.40
CA PRO A 14 -7.47 16.44 -18.13
C PRO A 14 -6.50 15.42 -18.71
N PHE A 15 -6.83 14.14 -18.62
CA PHE A 15 -5.95 13.07 -19.11
C PHE A 15 -5.62 13.23 -20.60
N GLN A 16 -6.60 13.60 -21.43
CA GLN A 16 -6.39 13.83 -22.85
C GLN A 16 -5.33 14.91 -23.12
N SER A 17 -5.35 16.00 -22.34
CA SER A 17 -4.35 17.05 -22.45
C SER A 17 -2.94 16.56 -22.09
N VAL A 18 -2.81 15.69 -21.08
CA VAL A 18 -1.52 15.06 -20.73
C VAL A 18 -1.02 14.21 -21.90
N GLU A 19 -1.90 13.42 -22.50
CA GLU A 19 -1.59 12.52 -23.62
C GLU A 19 -1.12 13.30 -24.86
N ASP A 20 -1.79 14.40 -25.18
CA ASP A 20 -1.42 15.29 -26.28
C ASP A 20 -0.05 15.95 -26.01
N LEU A 21 0.16 16.48 -24.80
CA LEU A 21 1.44 17.07 -24.38
C LEU A 21 2.61 16.08 -24.41
N CYS A 22 2.36 14.79 -24.11
CA CYS A 22 3.37 13.74 -24.22
C CYS A 22 3.74 13.42 -25.67
N ARG A 23 2.83 13.64 -26.63
CA ARG A 23 3.10 13.47 -28.06
C ARG A 23 4.08 14.52 -28.58
N ASP A 24 3.95 15.74 -28.08
CA ASP A 24 4.74 16.90 -28.54
C ASP A 24 6.04 17.08 -27.75
N ILE A 25 6.06 16.71 -26.46
CA ILE A 25 7.20 16.90 -25.55
C ILE A 25 7.79 15.55 -25.15
N ARG A 26 8.78 15.09 -25.91
CA ARG A 26 9.49 13.81 -25.69
C ARG A 26 10.06 13.64 -24.26
N PRO A 27 10.67 14.66 -23.61
CA PRO A 27 11.11 14.53 -22.22
C PRO A 27 9.96 14.29 -21.22
N LEU A 28 8.79 14.90 -21.46
CA LEU A 28 7.61 14.72 -20.61
C LEU A 28 7.07 13.30 -20.72
N GLN A 29 6.99 12.76 -21.93
CA GLN A 29 6.61 11.36 -22.18
C GLN A 29 7.54 10.40 -21.42
N HIS A 30 8.86 10.62 -21.52
CA HIS A 30 9.83 9.77 -20.84
C HIS A 30 9.66 9.83 -19.31
N ARG A 31 9.43 11.03 -18.74
CA ARG A 31 9.18 11.20 -17.31
C ARG A 31 7.86 10.53 -16.88
N LEU A 32 6.80 10.65 -17.67
CA LEU A 32 5.53 9.97 -17.42
C LEU A 32 5.71 8.44 -17.41
N HIS A 33 6.42 7.89 -18.39
CA HIS A 33 6.71 6.46 -18.44
C HIS A 33 7.54 6.01 -17.24
N GLN A 34 8.52 6.80 -16.79
CA GLN A 34 9.28 6.51 -15.57
C GLN A 34 8.38 6.50 -14.34
N LEU A 35 7.49 7.49 -14.16
CA LEU A 35 6.56 7.52 -13.03
C LEU A 35 5.61 6.31 -13.02
N LEU A 36 5.10 5.91 -14.18
CA LEU A 36 4.27 4.71 -14.32
C LEU A 36 5.08 3.44 -14.03
N ALA A 37 6.29 3.34 -14.57
CA ALA A 37 7.18 2.20 -14.33
C ALA A 37 7.63 2.12 -12.86
N GLU A 38 7.88 3.25 -12.20
CA GLU A 38 8.17 3.34 -10.76
C GLU A 38 6.98 2.84 -9.95
N GLU A 39 5.74 3.21 -10.28
CA GLU A 39 4.55 2.70 -9.58
C GLU A 39 4.34 1.19 -9.83
N ILE A 40 4.57 0.71 -11.07
CA ILE A 40 4.55 -0.72 -11.39
C ILE A 40 5.63 -1.48 -10.62
N VAL A 41 6.87 -1.01 -10.64
CA VAL A 41 8.00 -1.63 -9.91
C VAL A 41 7.74 -1.62 -8.41
N ARG A 42 7.15 -0.55 -7.88
CA ARG A 42 6.76 -0.47 -6.47
C ARG A 42 5.66 -1.46 -6.11
N ASP A 43 4.72 -1.71 -7.00
CA ASP A 43 3.70 -2.74 -6.84
C ASP A 43 4.29 -4.15 -6.97
N CYS A 44 5.24 -4.35 -7.89
CA CYS A 44 5.90 -5.62 -8.15
C CYS A 44 7.01 -5.98 -7.13
N SER A 45 7.75 -5.02 -6.58
CA SER A 45 8.83 -5.30 -5.61
C SER A 45 8.26 -5.83 -4.30
N LEU A 46 7.08 -5.35 -3.91
CA LEU A 46 6.30 -5.92 -2.83
C LEU A 46 5.81 -7.35 -3.14
N MET A 47 5.47 -7.68 -4.39
CA MET A 47 5.18 -9.07 -4.79
C MET A 47 6.42 -9.98 -4.69
N LEU A 48 7.60 -9.48 -5.08
CA LEU A 48 8.83 -10.29 -5.25
C LEU A 48 9.61 -10.53 -3.95
N GLN A 49 9.53 -9.65 -2.95
CA GLN A 49 10.28 -9.83 -1.68
C GLN A 49 9.65 -10.86 -0.72
N LEU A 50 8.51 -11.43 -1.07
CA LEU A 50 7.68 -12.17 -0.13
C LEU A 50 7.57 -13.67 -0.42
N THR A 51 8.22 -14.21 -1.46
CA THR A 51 8.03 -15.62 -1.88
C THR A 51 8.80 -16.65 -1.05
N SER A 52 9.88 -16.26 -0.36
CA SER A 52 10.64 -17.14 0.54
C SER A 52 10.23 -17.03 2.01
N LEU A 53 9.33 -16.10 2.34
CA LEU A 53 8.88 -15.82 3.70
C LEU A 53 7.64 -16.64 4.04
N GLY A 54 7.54 -17.07 5.31
CA GLY A 54 6.32 -17.68 5.84
C GLY A 54 5.12 -16.76 5.66
N ALA A 55 3.92 -17.34 5.47
CA ALA A 55 2.73 -16.55 5.14
C ALA A 55 2.43 -15.43 6.16
N GLU A 56 2.71 -15.67 7.44
CA GLU A 56 2.53 -14.70 8.51
C GLU A 56 3.54 -13.55 8.40
N THR A 57 4.83 -13.84 8.23
CA THR A 57 5.87 -12.83 8.01
C THR A 57 5.52 -11.92 6.83
N ARG A 58 4.96 -12.49 5.75
CA ARG A 58 4.50 -11.69 4.60
C ARG A 58 3.37 -10.73 4.97
N VAL A 59 2.38 -11.20 5.73
CA VAL A 59 1.25 -10.36 6.17
C VAL A 59 1.74 -9.28 7.14
N ALA A 60 2.63 -9.62 8.07
CA ALA A 60 3.23 -8.66 9.00
C ALA A 60 4.04 -7.58 8.25
N THR A 61 4.89 -8.00 7.30
CA THR A 61 5.68 -7.11 6.44
C THR A 61 4.79 -6.17 5.64
N PHE A 62 3.70 -6.70 5.06
CA PHE A 62 2.70 -5.89 4.35
C PHE A 62 2.07 -4.81 5.25
N LEU A 63 1.67 -5.16 6.47
CA LEU A 63 1.08 -4.22 7.42
C LEU A 63 2.09 -3.15 7.87
N LEU A 64 3.34 -3.54 8.13
CA LEU A 64 4.41 -2.62 8.53
C LEU A 64 4.76 -1.65 7.39
N ASN A 65 4.85 -2.14 6.15
CA ASN A 65 5.06 -1.31 4.97
C ASN A 65 3.92 -0.32 4.76
N LEU A 66 2.67 -0.74 4.97
CA LEU A 66 1.53 0.17 4.89
C LEU A 66 1.58 1.24 6.00
N SER A 67 1.94 0.85 7.22
CA SER A 67 2.16 1.75 8.36
C SER A 67 3.23 2.82 8.04
N ALA A 68 4.37 2.42 7.48
CA ALA A 68 5.45 3.34 7.11
C ALA A 68 4.98 4.36 6.06
N ARG A 69 4.26 3.91 5.03
CA ARG A 69 3.66 4.78 4.01
C ARG A 69 2.62 5.75 4.57
N MET A 70 1.88 5.37 5.61
CA MET A 70 0.97 6.29 6.30
C MET A 70 1.74 7.37 7.07
N GLN A 71 2.82 6.97 7.73
CA GLN A 71 3.71 7.87 8.48
C GLN A 71 4.34 8.94 7.58
N GLU A 72 4.91 8.52 6.44
CA GLU A 72 5.52 9.43 5.45
C GLU A 72 4.54 10.47 4.92
N ARG A 73 3.24 10.17 4.96
CA ARG A 73 2.14 11.05 4.53
C ARG A 73 1.53 11.86 5.67
N GLY A 74 2.08 11.78 6.89
CA GLY A 74 1.60 12.49 8.07
C GLY A 74 0.33 11.92 8.71
N TYR A 75 -0.08 10.69 8.33
CA TYR A 75 -1.20 10.00 8.95
C TYR A 75 -0.75 9.15 10.15
N SER A 76 -1.73 8.63 10.92
CA SER A 76 -1.43 7.71 12.01
C SER A 76 -0.68 6.47 11.48
N PRO A 77 0.50 6.17 12.03
CA PRO A 77 1.27 5.01 11.62
C PRO A 77 0.77 3.72 12.29
N THR A 78 -0.15 3.81 13.25
CA THR A 78 -0.67 2.67 14.01
C THR A 78 -2.11 2.35 13.66
N ARG A 79 -2.92 3.33 13.23
CA ARG A 79 -4.33 3.11 12.90
C ARG A 79 -4.63 3.50 11.46
N PHE A 80 -5.06 2.53 10.65
CA PHE A 80 -5.39 2.74 9.25
C PHE A 80 -6.48 1.80 8.75
N MET A 81 -7.05 2.14 7.58
CA MET A 81 -8.06 1.33 6.91
C MET A 81 -7.46 0.63 5.70
N LEU A 82 -7.61 -0.70 5.64
CA LEU A 82 -7.31 -1.49 4.47
C LEU A 82 -8.37 -1.23 3.40
N ARG A 83 -8.01 -0.57 2.31
CA ARG A 83 -8.92 -0.38 1.18
C ARG A 83 -9.21 -1.69 0.45
N MET A 84 -8.22 -2.58 0.44
CA MET A 84 -8.28 -3.90 -0.20
C MET A 84 -9.11 -4.90 0.61
N THR A 85 -9.76 -5.84 -0.08
CA THR A 85 -10.39 -7.04 0.49
C THR A 85 -9.34 -8.09 0.87
N ARG A 86 -9.74 -9.11 1.63
CA ARG A 86 -8.84 -10.23 1.96
C ARG A 86 -8.42 -11.03 0.73
N GLU A 87 -9.29 -11.12 -0.27
CA GLU A 87 -8.99 -11.76 -1.56
C GLU A 87 -7.96 -10.96 -2.35
N GLU A 88 -8.12 -9.64 -2.44
CA GLU A 88 -7.15 -8.76 -3.10
C GLU A 88 -5.79 -8.79 -2.39
N ILE A 89 -5.77 -8.79 -1.05
CA ILE A 89 -4.54 -8.93 -0.27
C ILE A 89 -3.92 -10.32 -0.50
N GLY A 90 -4.73 -11.38 -0.54
CA GLY A 90 -4.25 -12.73 -0.83
C GLY A 90 -3.61 -12.83 -2.21
N SER A 91 -4.30 -12.34 -3.24
CA SER A 91 -3.79 -12.27 -4.61
C SER A 91 -2.49 -11.48 -4.70
N TYR A 92 -2.43 -10.32 -4.04
CA TYR A 92 -1.24 -9.48 -3.97
C TYR A 92 -0.06 -10.18 -3.28
N LEU A 93 -0.33 -10.86 -2.16
CA LEU A 93 0.64 -11.64 -1.43
C LEU A 93 0.72 -13.08 -1.93
N GLY A 94 0.34 -13.40 -3.17
CA GLY A 94 0.46 -14.75 -3.76
C GLY A 94 0.03 -15.90 -2.83
N MET A 95 -1.05 -15.73 -2.07
CA MET A 95 -1.57 -16.70 -1.11
C MET A 95 -3.11 -16.68 -1.08
N LYS A 96 -3.72 -17.72 -0.50
CA LYS A 96 -5.19 -17.76 -0.40
C LYS A 96 -5.72 -16.78 0.66
N LEU A 97 -6.93 -16.25 0.47
CA LEU A 97 -7.57 -15.31 1.40
C LEU A 97 -7.65 -15.87 2.82
N GLU A 98 -7.86 -17.18 2.96
CA GLU A 98 -7.97 -17.90 4.23
C GLU A 98 -6.64 -17.87 4.99
N THR A 99 -5.52 -17.84 4.26
CA THR A 99 -4.17 -17.73 4.85
C THR A 99 -3.97 -16.34 5.45
N VAL A 100 -4.36 -15.29 4.71
CA VAL A 100 -4.36 -13.90 5.21
C VAL A 100 -5.26 -13.77 6.43
N SER A 101 -6.47 -14.33 6.37
CA SER A 101 -7.44 -14.29 7.46
C SER A 101 -6.92 -14.99 8.72
N ARG A 102 -6.28 -16.15 8.56
CA ARG A 102 -5.65 -16.91 9.66
C ARG A 102 -4.49 -16.14 10.30
N ALA A 103 -3.61 -15.54 9.49
CA ALA A 103 -2.50 -14.73 9.99
C ALA A 103 -3.01 -13.54 10.85
N LEU A 104 -3.99 -12.79 10.33
CA LEU A 104 -4.59 -11.68 11.07
C LEU A 104 -5.28 -12.11 12.36
N SER A 105 -6.02 -13.22 12.31
CA SER A 105 -6.68 -13.80 13.48
C SER A 105 -5.66 -14.24 14.53
N ARG A 106 -4.51 -14.79 14.12
CA ARG A 106 -3.42 -15.12 15.04
C ARG A 106 -2.84 -13.85 15.66
N PHE A 107 -2.46 -12.85 14.87
CA PHE A 107 -1.88 -11.61 15.39
C PHE A 107 -2.83 -10.89 16.36
N GLN A 108 -4.15 -10.99 16.13
CA GLN A 108 -5.15 -10.49 17.06
C GLN A 108 -5.21 -11.29 18.37
N ARG A 109 -5.10 -12.63 18.32
CA ARG A 109 -5.01 -13.47 19.53
C ARG A 109 -3.75 -13.21 20.34
N GLU A 110 -2.63 -12.93 19.68
CA GLU A 110 -1.36 -12.57 20.33
C GLU A 110 -1.36 -11.12 20.88
N GLY A 111 -2.41 -10.33 20.59
CA GLY A 111 -2.51 -8.94 21.03
C GLY A 111 -1.63 -7.96 20.24
N TRP A 112 -1.06 -8.37 19.10
CA TRP A 112 -0.18 -7.53 18.29
C TRP A 112 -0.93 -6.52 17.43
N LEU A 113 -2.20 -6.80 17.12
CA LEU A 113 -3.07 -5.90 16.39
C LEU A 113 -4.54 -6.09 16.78
N ALA A 114 -5.37 -5.10 16.47
CA ALA A 114 -6.83 -5.20 16.50
C ALA A 114 -7.41 -5.07 15.09
N VAL A 115 -8.44 -5.87 14.79
CA VAL A 115 -9.15 -5.86 13.50
C VAL A 115 -10.63 -5.58 13.71
N GLU A 116 -11.14 -4.55 13.06
CA GLU A 116 -12.57 -4.23 12.98
C GLU A 116 -12.98 -4.08 11.50
N GLY A 117 -13.36 -5.19 10.88
CA GLY A 117 -13.64 -5.24 9.44
C GLY A 117 -12.41 -4.86 8.61
N LYS A 118 -12.45 -3.66 8.00
CA LYS A 118 -11.34 -3.08 7.22
C LYS A 118 -10.39 -2.20 8.06
N ARG A 119 -10.75 -1.86 9.29
CA ARG A 119 -9.90 -1.08 10.20
C ARG A 119 -8.87 -1.98 10.85
N ILE A 120 -7.62 -1.54 10.83
CA ILE A 120 -6.49 -2.18 11.50
C ILE A 120 -5.90 -1.18 12.49
N GLU A 121 -5.58 -1.68 13.67
CA GLU A 121 -4.79 -0.97 14.67
C GLU A 121 -3.61 -1.85 15.08
N LEU A 122 -2.39 -1.35 14.88
CA LEU A 122 -1.16 -2.02 15.28
C LEU A 122 -0.90 -1.68 16.75
N LEU A 123 -0.95 -2.70 17.60
CA LEU A 123 -0.75 -2.58 19.05
C LEU A 123 0.71 -2.83 19.41
N ASP A 124 1.36 -3.78 18.72
CA ASP A 124 2.77 -4.11 18.92
C ASP A 124 3.47 -4.26 17.55
N LYS A 125 4.20 -3.22 17.17
CA LYS A 125 4.96 -3.19 15.91
C LYS A 125 6.24 -3.99 15.98
N GLU A 126 6.85 -4.09 17.16
CA GLU A 126 8.10 -4.82 17.34
C GLU A 126 7.85 -6.31 17.22
N ALA A 127 6.79 -6.82 17.86
CA ALA A 127 6.37 -8.21 17.72
C ALA A 127 6.06 -8.57 16.26
N LEU A 128 5.37 -7.68 15.52
CA LEU A 128 5.10 -7.87 14.09
C LEU A 128 6.38 -7.86 13.24
N ALA A 129 7.39 -7.09 13.60
CA ALA A 129 8.66 -7.04 12.87
C ALA A 129 9.52 -8.30 13.09
N CYS A 130 9.27 -9.03 14.18
CA CYS A 130 10.00 -10.24 14.56
C CYS A 130 9.32 -11.56 14.10
N VAL A 131 8.22 -11.50 13.35
CA VAL A 131 7.48 -12.67 12.82
C VAL A 131 8.27 -13.40 11.75
#